data_AF-A0A1X2A8K3-F1
#
_entry.id   AF-A0A1X2A8K3-F1
#
_cell.length_a   1.000
_cell.length_b   1.000
_cell.length_c   1.000
_cell.angle_alpha   90.00
_cell.angle_beta   90.00
_cell.angle_gamma   90.00
#
_symmetry.space_group_name_H-M   'P 1'
#
loop_
_entity.id
_entity.type
_entity.pdbx_description
1 polymer ?
#
loop_
_entity_poly.entity_id
_entity_poly.type
_entity_poly.pdbx_seq_one_letter_code
_entity_poly.pdbx_strand_id
1 'polypeptide(L)' 'MKKRVEIEIDDDLVQEVIRRFHVADTREAVHLALRTLVGEADATDDQGDEYDEFSDLSAWQLRHDGN' A
#
# COMPACT_ATOMS: atom_id res chain seq x y z
N MET A 1 -1.90 9.10 -21.17
CA MET A 1 -0.77 9.27 -22.12
C MET A 1 0.53 9.27 -21.32
N LYS A 2 1.48 8.36 -21.60
CA LYS A 2 2.75 8.30 -20.84
C LYS A 2 3.75 9.26 -21.48
N LYS A 3 4.16 10.32 -20.78
CA LYS A 3 5.29 11.16 -21.17
C LYS A 3 6.56 10.59 -20.54
N ARG A 4 7.66 10.49 -21.32
CA ARG A 4 8.99 10.21 -20.77
C ARG A 4 9.51 11.49 -20.13
N VAL A 5 9.97 11.38 -18.90
CA VAL A 5 10.62 12.46 -18.16
C VAL A 5 11.98 11.93 -17.73
N GLU A 6 13.04 12.68 -17.98
CA GLU A 6 14.40 12.37 -17.55
C GLU A 6 14.71 13.22 -16.32
N ILE A 7 15.06 12.56 -15.23
CA ILE A 7 15.39 13.17 -13.94
C ILE A 7 16.61 12.45 -13.36
N GLU A 8 17.52 13.21 -12.76
CA GLU A 8 18.63 12.66 -12.00
C GLU A 8 18.16 12.42 -10.56
N ILE A 9 18.37 11.19 -10.07
CA ILE A 9 18.00 10.78 -8.71
C ILE A 9 19.19 10.05 -8.10
N ASP A 10 19.36 10.21 -6.79
CA ASP A 10 20.33 9.46 -6.00
C ASP A 10 20.02 7.95 -6.02
N ASP A 11 20.98 7.16 -6.50
CA ASP A 11 20.83 5.69 -6.59
C ASP A 11 20.70 5.05 -5.22
N ASP A 12 21.40 5.54 -4.21
CA ASP A 12 21.34 4.97 -2.86
C ASP A 12 19.92 5.12 -2.26
N LEU A 13 19.26 6.25 -2.53
CA LEU A 13 17.89 6.49 -2.13
C LEU A 13 16.92 5.53 -2.83
N VAL A 14 17.12 5.32 -4.13
CA VAL A 14 16.30 4.39 -4.93
C VAL A 14 16.46 2.96 -4.44
N GLN A 15 17.69 2.53 -4.17
CA GLN A 15 17.98 1.20 -3.66
C GLN A 15 17.34 0.97 -2.29
N GLU A 16 17.37 1.97 -1.40
CA GLU A 16 16.72 1.88 -0.10
C GLU A 16 15.19 1.76 -0.21
N VAL A 17 14.57 2.47 -1.15
CA VAL A 17 13.13 2.35 -1.43
C VAL A 17 12.80 0.97 -2.02
N ILE A 18 13.61 0.48 -2.98
CA ILE A 18 13.48 -0.86 -3.54
C ILE A 18 13.54 -1.92 -2.44
N ARG A 19 14.49 -1.80 -1.51
CA ARG A 19 14.64 -2.73 -0.39
C ARG A 19 13.50 -2.62 0.62
N ARG A 20 13.11 -1.41 1.01
CA ARG A 20 12.09 -1.18 2.04
C ARG A 20 10.68 -1.54 1.57
N PHE A 21 10.38 -1.31 0.30
CA PHE A 21 9.04 -1.53 -0.26
C PHE A 21 8.98 -2.71 -1.24
N HIS A 22 10.07 -3.46 -1.40
CA HIS A 22 10.16 -4.65 -2.25
C HIS A 22 9.65 -4.45 -3.70
N VAL A 23 9.89 -3.28 -4.27
CA VAL A 23 9.49 -2.94 -5.64
C VAL A 23 10.51 -3.44 -6.67
N ALA A 24 10.07 -3.71 -7.90
CA ALA A 24 10.90 -4.41 -8.88
C ALA A 24 11.97 -3.52 -9.54
N ASP A 25 11.64 -2.24 -9.77
CA ASP A 25 12.46 -1.32 -10.56
C ASP A 25 12.44 0.11 -10.00
N THR A 26 13.46 0.91 -10.33
CA THR A 26 13.51 2.35 -10.04
C THR A 26 12.26 3.08 -10.49
N ARG A 27 11.70 2.70 -11.65
CA ARG A 27 10.47 3.33 -12.16
C ARG A 27 9.27 3.06 -11.25
N GLU A 28 9.17 1.85 -10.71
CA GLU A 28 8.15 1.52 -9.72
C GLU A 28 8.40 2.23 -8.40
N ALA A 29 9.64 2.29 -7.94
CA ALA A 29 10.00 3.03 -6.73
C ALA A 29 9.59 4.51 -6.81
N VAL A 30 9.90 5.18 -7.94
CA VAL A 30 9.52 6.57 -8.18
C VAL A 30 8.01 6.71 -8.30
N HIS A 31 7.34 5.79 -9.01
CA HIS A 31 5.89 5.83 -9.15
C HIS A 31 5.18 5.63 -7.80
N LEU A 32 5.68 4.71 -6.97
CA LEU A 32 5.19 4.47 -5.62
C LEU A 32 5.37 5.72 -4.75
N ALA A 33 6.57 6.31 -4.74
CA ALA A 33 6.85 7.51 -3.96
C ALA A 33 5.98 8.71 -4.37
N LEU A 34 5.78 8.92 -5.68
CA LEU A 34 4.89 9.98 -6.18
C LEU A 34 3.44 9.71 -5.80
N ARG A 35 3.00 8.44 -5.88
CA ARG A 35 1.64 8.06 -5.50
C ARG A 35 1.42 8.14 -3.99
N THR A 36 2.41 7.88 -3.13
CA THR A 36 2.26 8.10 -1.69
C THR A 36 2.23 9.59 -1.36
N LEU A 37 3.09 10.42 -1.99
CA LEU A 37 3.08 11.87 -1.76
C LEU A 37 1.76 12.53 -2.20
N VAL A 38 1.18 12.09 -3.32
CA VAL A 38 -0.12 12.60 -3.80
C VAL A 38 -1.28 11.91 -3.07
N GLY A 39 -1.16 10.61 -2.81
CA GLY A 39 -2.17 9.81 -2.15
C GLY A 39 -2.32 10.13 -0.67
N GLU A 40 -1.28 10.54 0.04
CA GLU A 40 -1.37 11.03 1.42
C GLU A 40 -2.10 12.39 1.51
N ALA A 41 -2.18 13.15 0.39
CA ALA A 41 -3.04 14.32 0.30
C ALA A 41 -4.54 13.96 0.19
N ASP A 42 -4.88 12.73 -0.23
CA ASP A 42 -6.25 12.19 -0.32
C ASP A 42 -6.56 11.11 0.75
N ALA A 43 -5.55 10.50 1.36
CA ALA A 43 -5.70 9.37 2.30
C ALA A 43 -6.05 9.82 3.73
N THR A 44 -6.41 11.08 3.92
CA THR A 44 -7.04 11.51 5.16
C THR A 44 -8.55 11.19 5.20
N ASP A 45 -9.14 10.64 4.13
CA ASP A 45 -10.62 10.55 4.04
C ASP A 45 -11.20 9.18 3.66
N ASP A 46 -10.45 8.07 3.69
CA ASP A 46 -11.07 6.75 3.46
C ASP A 46 -10.36 5.58 4.18
N GLN A 47 -10.13 5.74 5.49
CA GLN A 47 -10.25 4.56 6.38
C GLN A 47 -11.75 4.35 6.62
N GLY A 48 -12.48 4.02 5.55
CA GLY A 48 -13.76 3.37 5.68
C GLY A 48 -13.48 2.05 6.37
N ASP A 49 -13.97 1.93 7.60
CA ASP A 49 -14.08 0.68 8.35
C ASP A 49 -14.90 -0.34 7.52
N GLU A 50 -14.30 -0.92 6.48
CA GLU A 50 -14.81 -2.14 5.87
C GLU A 50 -14.57 -3.24 6.89
N TYR A 51 -15.61 -3.50 7.68
CA TYR A 51 -15.77 -4.71 8.48
C TYR A 51 -15.51 -5.92 7.58
N ASP A 52 -14.30 -6.48 7.64
CA ASP A 52 -13.95 -7.73 6.96
C ASP A 52 -14.40 -8.92 7.80
N GLU A 53 -15.62 -9.37 7.53
CA GLU A 53 -16.28 -10.51 8.18
C GLU A 53 -15.53 -11.84 7.99
N PHE A 54 -14.49 -11.89 7.15
CA PHE A 54 -13.65 -13.09 6.96
C PHE A 54 -12.47 -13.18 7.93
N SER A 55 -12.09 -12.07 8.58
CA SER A 55 -10.98 -12.04 9.56
C SER A 55 -11.42 -12.32 10.99
N ASP A 56 -12.73 -12.26 11.26
CA ASP A 56 -13.28 -12.51 12.59
C ASP A 56 -13.38 -14.03 12.85
N LEU A 57 -12.37 -14.58 13.56
CA LEU A 57 -12.32 -15.99 13.98
C LEU A 57 -13.52 -16.42 14.83
N SER A 58 -14.26 -15.45 15.37
CA SER A 58 -15.53 -15.68 16.07
C SER A 58 -16.67 -16.12 15.13
N ALA A 59 -16.59 -15.85 13.82
CA ALA A 59 -17.56 -16.31 12.81
C ALA A 59 -17.56 -17.84 12.63
N TRP A 60 -16.48 -18.53 13.00
CA TRP A 60 -16.36 -19.99 12.96
C TRP A 60 -16.71 -20.67 14.29
N GLN A 61 -17.01 -19.90 15.34
CA GLN A 61 -17.48 -20.46 16.60
C GLN A 61 -18.96 -20.82 16.44
N LEU A 62 -19.18 -22.07 16.02
CA LEU A 62 -20.47 -22.73 16.08
C LEU A 62 -21.03 -22.56 17.49
N ARG A 63 -22.10 -21.77 17.64
CA ARG A 63 -22.79 -21.58 18.93
C ARG A 63 -23.25 -22.95 19.41
N HIS A 64 -22.47 -23.56 20.30
CA HIS A 64 -22.93 -24.68 21.08
C HIS A 64 -23.85 -24.11 22.17
N ASP A 65 -25.06 -23.73 21.79
CA ASP A 65 -26.17 -23.57 22.72
C ASP A 65 -26.51 -24.97 23.25
N GLY A 66 -25.88 -25.32 24.37
CA GLY A 66 -26.27 -26.44 25.20
C GLY A 66 -27.15 -25.94 26.33
N ASN A 67 -28.47 -26.13 26.19
CA ASN A 67 -29.43 -26.37 27.27
C ASN A 67 -30.59 -27.19 26.67
#